data_AF-R4LCU7-F1
#
_entry.id   AF-R4LCU7-F1
#
_cell.length_a   1.000
_cell.length_b   1.000
_cell.length_c   1.000
_cell.angle_alpha   90.00
_cell.angle_beta   90.00
_cell.angle_gamma   90.00
#
_symmetry.space_group_name_H-M   'P 1'
#
loop_
_entity.id
_entity.type
_entity.pdbx_description
1 polymer ?
#
loop_
_entity_poly.entity_id
_entity_poly.type
_entity_poly.pdbx_seq_one_letter_code
_entity_poly.pdbx_strand_id
1 'polypeptide(L)'
;MLFGVPMAKLPAARNPLTTRSRAGLGAALVLLVALSGLAVSDHGEAHYVGLFAIVPLVAAVFAWWQPVLGVGVLATVVGAGFTAASGGVDAAGLINVLGIALGTGLGAEVARMRQRQEERVAELWKLATVAQQAVLRPLGPQVGALAVAGRYISASTSADIGGDLYEALDTPYGVRIIIGDVRGKGLDAVRLASIVLGSYRHVAYERADLRAVVTDLDRAVARVVGDEDFVTAALVEERGGTLTIVNCGHPAPLLLRRGTVITLEPPSPAPPLGFMPVARPRVERLEPGDRLLLFTDGLGEARRDGEFFPTTDRAWRLLGHGTVGDGLASLETALVDWVQGQLDDDIALVLLEYAGPGAGPAVPMPSWEVGAAGS
;
A
#
# COMPACT_ATOMS: atom_id res chain seq x y z
N MET A 1 -22.90 -29.65 11.21
CA MET A 1 -21.74 -30.05 12.03
C MET A 1 -20.48 -29.54 11.35
N LEU A 2 -19.55 -28.98 12.13
CA LEU A 2 -18.20 -28.49 11.77
C LEU A 2 -18.22 -27.16 10.97
N PHE A 3 -17.67 -26.04 11.43
CA PHE A 3 -16.45 -25.83 12.22
C PHE A 3 -16.62 -24.73 13.28
N GLY A 4 -16.49 -25.10 14.55
CA GLY A 4 -16.12 -24.18 15.61
C GLY A 4 -14.61 -24.13 15.70
N VAL A 5 -14.01 -22.99 15.37
CA VAL A 5 -12.58 -22.74 15.59
C VAL A 5 -12.44 -22.11 16.99
N PRO A 6 -11.70 -22.72 17.93
CA PRO A 6 -11.45 -22.09 19.22
C PRO A 6 -10.57 -20.85 19.02
N MET A 7 -11.04 -19.70 19.50
CA MET A 7 -10.21 -18.50 19.62
C MET A 7 -9.05 -18.79 20.57
N ALA A 8 -7.86 -18.97 20.00
CA ALA A 8 -6.62 -18.94 20.76
C ALA A 8 -6.46 -17.54 21.36
N LYS A 9 -6.47 -17.44 22.69
CA LYS A 9 -6.00 -16.25 23.40
C LYS A 9 -4.52 -16.07 23.07
N LEU A 10 -4.21 -15.17 22.16
CA LEU A 10 -2.84 -14.71 21.92
C LEU A 10 -2.31 -14.10 23.24
N PRO A 11 -1.12 -14.49 23.71
CA PRO A 11 -0.48 -13.79 24.81
C PRO A 11 -0.27 -12.34 24.40
N ALA A 12 -0.44 -11.40 25.34
CA ALA A 12 -0.15 -9.99 25.13
C ALA A 12 1.31 -9.84 24.67
N ALA A 13 1.52 -9.78 23.35
CA ALA A 13 2.80 -9.54 22.76
C ALA A 13 3.25 -8.17 23.25
N ARG A 14 4.30 -8.15 24.09
CA ARG A 14 5.05 -6.93 24.40
C ARG A 14 5.69 -6.48 23.09
N ASN A 15 4.95 -5.70 22.31
CA ASN A 15 5.47 -5.11 21.10
C ASN A 15 6.69 -4.25 21.47
N PRO A 16 7.81 -4.39 20.75
CA PRO A 16 8.99 -3.60 21.02
C PRO A 16 8.67 -2.10 20.88
N LEU A 17 9.15 -1.31 21.84
CA LEU A 17 8.98 0.14 21.85
C LEU A 17 9.46 0.72 20.51
N THR A 18 8.55 1.36 19.77
CA THR A 18 8.87 2.08 18.53
C THR A 18 9.94 3.16 18.78
N THR A 19 10.75 3.51 17.78
CA THR A 19 11.84 4.49 17.92
C THR A 19 11.37 5.83 18.54
N ARG A 20 10.17 6.29 18.19
CA ARG A 20 9.54 7.49 18.77
C ARG A 20 9.19 7.30 20.25
N SER A 21 8.65 6.14 20.65
CA SER A 21 8.35 5.86 22.05
C SER A 21 9.62 5.76 22.92
N ARG A 22 10.73 5.26 22.37
CA ARG A 22 12.04 5.24 23.05
C ARG A 22 12.58 6.65 23.26
N ALA A 23 12.49 7.52 22.25
CA ALA A 23 12.92 8.91 22.35
C ALA A 23 12.12 9.68 23.42
N GLY A 24 10.80 9.50 23.44
CA GLY A 24 9.94 10.16 24.44
C GLY A 24 10.13 9.66 25.86
N LEU A 25 10.36 8.35 26.05
CA LEU A 25 10.73 7.81 27.36
C LEU A 25 12.10 8.31 27.81
N GLY A 26 13.05 8.42 26.88
CA GLY A 26 14.35 9.03 27.14
C GLY A 26 14.22 10.49 27.61
N ALA A 27 13.40 11.29 26.92
CA ALA A 27 13.15 12.69 27.31
C ALA A 27 12.52 12.81 28.70
N ALA A 28 11.54 11.95 29.03
CA ALA A 28 10.92 11.93 30.35
C ALA A 28 11.91 11.54 31.46
N LEU A 29 12.81 10.57 31.21
CA LEU A 29 13.85 10.19 32.16
C LEU A 29 14.91 11.27 32.34
N VAL A 30 15.34 11.94 31.26
CA VAL A 30 16.27 13.08 31.34
C VAL A 30 15.65 14.20 32.15
N LEU A 31 14.37 14.51 31.93
CA LEU A 31 13.64 15.50 32.71
C LEU A 31 13.58 15.11 34.20
N LEU A 32 13.29 13.84 34.50
CA LEU A 32 13.28 13.34 35.88
C LEU A 32 14.65 13.51 36.56
N VAL A 33 15.75 13.18 35.86
CA VAL A 33 17.11 13.34 36.39
C VAL A 33 17.45 14.81 36.60
N ALA A 34 17.11 15.69 35.65
CA ALA A 34 17.35 17.13 35.77
C ALA A 34 16.60 17.74 36.96
N LEU A 35 15.32 17.40 37.12
CA LEU A 35 14.51 17.85 38.27
C LEU A 35 15.05 17.30 39.59
N SER A 36 15.53 16.05 39.61
CA SER A 36 16.18 15.47 40.79
C SER A 36 17.47 16.20 41.14
N GLY A 37 18.30 16.57 40.15
CA GLY A 37 19.52 17.34 40.36
C GLY A 37 19.27 18.73 40.93
N LEU A 38 18.25 19.43 40.41
CA LEU A 38 17.82 20.73 40.95
C LEU A 38 17.35 20.61 42.40
N ALA A 39 16.54 19.60 42.71
CA ALA A 39 16.05 19.34 44.07
C ALA A 39 17.20 19.05 45.07
N VAL A 40 18.26 18.35 44.64
CA VAL A 40 19.46 18.15 45.47
C VAL A 40 20.24 19.45 45.68
N SER A 41 20.38 20.27 44.62
CA SER A 41 21.16 21.51 44.70
C SER A 41 20.57 22.54 45.68
N ASP A 42 19.25 22.56 45.80
CA ASP A 42 18.52 23.49 46.68
C ASP A 42 18.18 22.89 48.06
N HIS A 43 18.92 21.85 48.48
CA HIS A 43 18.79 21.23 49.80
C HIS A 43 17.38 20.68 50.11
N GLY A 44 16.60 20.33 49.07
CA GLY A 44 15.30 19.69 49.24
C GLY A 44 14.16 20.62 49.65
N GLU A 45 14.25 21.93 49.45
CA GLU A 45 13.06 22.78 49.61
C GLU A 45 11.92 22.30 48.67
N ALA A 46 10.71 22.20 49.22
CA ALA A 46 9.54 21.58 48.59
C ALA A 46 9.06 22.27 47.30
N HIS A 47 9.67 23.38 46.90
CA HIS A 47 9.30 24.21 45.74
C HIS A 47 9.37 23.45 44.40
N TYR A 48 10.27 22.47 44.25
CA TYR A 48 10.48 21.78 42.96
C TYR A 48 9.81 20.40 42.85
N VAL A 49 9.31 19.83 43.96
CA VAL A 49 8.72 18.48 43.95
C VAL A 49 7.45 18.43 43.09
N GLY A 50 6.67 19.51 43.05
CA GLY A 50 5.49 19.61 42.19
C GLY A 50 5.79 19.48 40.69
N LEU A 51 7.01 19.84 40.25
CA LEU A 51 7.41 19.76 38.83
C LEU A 51 7.57 18.33 38.33
N PHE A 52 7.74 17.35 39.22
CA PHE A 52 7.77 15.94 38.83
C PHE A 52 6.48 15.47 38.17
N ALA A 53 5.35 16.18 38.33
CA ALA A 53 4.10 15.90 37.64
C ALA A 53 4.20 16.08 36.11
N ILE A 54 5.17 16.86 35.61
CA ILE A 54 5.42 17.07 34.18
C ILE A 54 6.00 15.81 33.52
N VAL A 55 6.75 15.01 34.28
CA VAL A 55 7.46 13.82 33.79
C VAL A 55 6.51 12.78 33.13
N PRO A 56 5.43 12.31 33.78
CA PRO A 56 4.48 11.39 33.14
C PRO A 56 3.69 12.04 31.99
N LEU A 57 3.46 13.36 32.02
CA LEU A 57 2.79 14.07 30.93
C LEU A 57 3.65 14.11 29.65
N VAL A 58 4.95 14.37 29.79
CA VAL A 58 5.89 14.30 28.66
C VAL A 58 5.99 12.87 28.11
N ALA A 59 6.02 11.86 28.98
CA ALA A 59 5.98 10.47 28.56
C ALA A 59 4.71 10.13 27.77
N ALA A 60 3.55 10.69 28.18
CA ALA A 60 2.25 10.41 27.56
C ALA A 60 2.13 10.87 26.10
N VAL A 61 2.91 11.87 25.71
CA VAL A 61 2.94 12.37 24.32
C VAL A 61 3.46 11.31 23.35
N PHE A 62 4.40 10.48 23.78
CA PHE A 62 5.17 9.61 22.88
C PHE A 62 5.04 8.11 23.19
N ALA A 63 4.80 7.76 24.45
CA ALA A 63 4.76 6.38 24.91
C ALA A 63 3.33 5.84 25.05
N TRP A 64 3.23 4.51 25.17
CA TRP A 64 2.01 3.85 25.55
C TRP A 64 1.69 4.07 27.03
N TRP A 65 0.42 3.88 27.41
CA TRP A 65 -0.05 4.12 28.77
C TRP A 65 0.70 3.28 29.82
N GLN A 66 1.20 2.09 29.46
CA GLN A 66 1.97 1.22 30.36
C GLN A 66 3.32 1.86 30.79
N PRO A 67 4.22 2.26 29.86
CA PRO A 67 5.41 3.03 30.22
C PRO A 67 5.12 4.35 30.96
N VAL A 68 4.05 5.06 30.62
CA VAL A 68 3.65 6.31 31.29
C VAL A 68 3.38 6.06 32.78
N LEU A 69 2.65 4.98 33.10
CA LEU A 69 2.44 4.57 34.48
C LEU A 69 3.75 4.22 35.18
N GLY A 70 4.65 3.49 34.52
CA GLY A 70 5.95 3.14 35.09
C GLY A 70 6.80 4.36 35.44
N VAL A 71 6.87 5.33 34.52
CA VAL A 71 7.60 6.59 34.72
C VAL A 71 6.92 7.47 35.78
N GLY A 72 5.59 7.52 35.81
CA GLY A 72 4.84 8.26 36.82
C GLY A 72 4.99 7.68 38.23
N VAL A 73 5.00 6.36 38.38
CA VAL A 73 5.29 5.69 39.66
C VAL A 73 6.72 6.02 40.11
N LEU A 74 7.69 5.98 39.21
CA LEU A 74 9.07 6.36 39.52
C LEU A 74 9.18 7.82 40.00
N ALA A 75 8.53 8.74 39.27
CA ALA A 75 8.47 10.15 39.65
C ALA A 75 7.81 10.36 41.03
N THR A 76 6.77 9.58 41.35
CA THR A 76 6.09 9.61 42.64
C THR A 76 7.00 9.11 43.76
N VAL A 77 7.73 8.01 43.55
CA VAL A 77 8.69 7.46 44.52
C VAL A 77 9.83 8.43 44.80
N VAL A 78 10.39 9.05 43.75
CA VAL A 78 11.45 10.06 43.88
C VAL A 78 10.94 11.29 44.64
N GLY A 79 9.78 11.83 44.24
CA GLY A 79 9.18 12.99 44.91
C GLY A 79 8.84 12.75 46.38
N ALA A 80 8.34 11.55 46.72
CA ALA A 80 8.11 11.14 48.10
C ALA A 80 9.41 11.00 48.90
N GLY A 81 10.48 10.48 48.29
CA GLY A 81 11.81 10.39 48.90
C GLY A 81 12.39 11.76 49.25
N PHE A 82 12.30 12.74 48.35
CA PHE A 82 12.72 14.12 48.63
C PHE A 82 11.89 14.75 49.75
N THR A 83 10.57 14.58 49.72
CA THR A 83 9.66 15.09 50.76
C THR A 83 9.98 14.50 52.15
N ALA A 84 10.34 13.22 52.22
CA ALA A 84 10.72 12.58 53.48
C ALA A 84 12.10 13.05 53.98
N ALA A 85 13.04 13.33 53.07
CA ALA A 85 14.40 13.77 53.40
C ALA A 85 14.46 15.23 53.90
N SER A 86 13.52 16.08 53.48
CA SER A 86 13.47 17.51 53.82
C SER A 86 12.88 17.84 55.20
N GLY A 87 12.62 16.84 56.05
CA GLY A 87 12.26 17.05 57.46
C GLY A 87 10.84 16.63 57.89
N GLY A 88 10.07 15.96 57.03
CA GLY A 88 8.79 15.34 57.38
C GLY A 88 7.70 15.55 56.34
N VAL A 89 6.63 14.74 56.40
CA VAL A 89 5.46 14.85 55.50
C VAL A 89 4.57 16.00 55.96
N ASP A 90 4.86 17.21 55.50
CA ASP A 90 4.00 18.38 55.68
C ASP A 90 2.86 18.40 54.64
N ALA A 91 1.91 19.32 54.83
CA ALA A 91 0.76 19.44 53.92
C ALA A 91 1.19 19.74 52.47
N ALA A 92 2.28 20.51 52.28
CA ALA A 92 2.80 20.87 50.97
C ALA A 92 3.40 19.64 50.25
N GLY A 93 4.17 18.81 50.96
CA GLY A 93 4.70 17.54 50.45
C GLY A 93 3.60 16.57 50.03
N LEU A 94 2.53 16.46 50.85
CA LEU A 94 1.38 15.62 50.50
C LEU A 94 0.66 16.12 49.24
N ILE A 95 0.48 17.44 49.10
CA ILE A 95 -0.11 18.06 47.90
C ILE A 95 0.75 17.80 46.66
N ASN A 96 2.08 17.90 46.78
CA ASN A 96 2.99 17.65 45.66
C ASN A 96 2.95 16.19 45.20
N VAL A 97 3.01 15.22 46.14
CA VAL A 97 2.92 13.78 45.81
C VAL A 97 1.55 13.44 45.21
N LEU A 98 0.46 14.01 45.73
CA LEU A 98 -0.88 13.90 45.13
C LEU A 98 -0.91 14.49 43.72
N GLY A 99 -0.26 15.64 43.49
CA GLY A 99 -0.14 16.28 42.18
C GLY A 99 0.57 15.40 41.15
N ILE A 100 1.66 14.71 41.54
CA ILE A 100 2.37 13.76 40.67
C ILE A 100 1.48 12.55 40.35
N ALA A 101 0.75 12.02 41.35
CA ALA A 101 -0.17 10.91 41.15
C ALA A 101 -1.33 11.28 40.21
N LEU A 102 -1.93 12.47 40.36
CA LEU A 102 -2.96 12.99 39.48
C LEU A 102 -2.43 13.23 38.06
N GLY A 103 -1.25 13.82 37.91
CA GLY A 103 -0.58 14.02 36.63
C GLY A 103 -0.28 12.71 35.92
N THR A 104 0.09 11.67 36.67
CA THR A 104 0.27 10.30 36.16
C THR A 104 -1.04 9.70 35.66
N GLY A 105 -2.13 9.85 36.42
CA GLY A 105 -3.46 9.39 36.03
C GLY A 105 -3.94 10.07 34.74
N LEU A 106 -3.82 11.40 34.65
CA LEU A 106 -4.17 12.17 33.45
C LEU A 106 -3.31 11.79 32.25
N GLY A 107 -1.98 11.70 32.43
CA GLY A 107 -1.06 11.28 31.37
C GLY A 107 -1.38 9.88 30.84
N ALA A 108 -1.68 8.93 31.74
CA ALA A 108 -2.07 7.59 31.33
C ALA A 108 -3.39 7.58 30.55
N GLU A 109 -4.37 8.40 30.94
CA GLU A 109 -5.65 8.48 30.24
C GLU A 109 -5.52 9.15 28.86
N VAL A 110 -4.73 10.22 28.75
CA VAL A 110 -4.39 10.84 27.46
C VAL A 110 -3.68 9.83 26.55
N ALA A 111 -2.70 9.10 27.07
CA ALA A 111 -2.01 8.05 26.31
C ALA A 111 -2.96 6.92 25.87
N ARG A 112 -3.93 6.53 26.71
CA ARG A 112 -4.97 5.56 26.34
C ARG A 112 -5.89 6.08 25.25
N MET A 113 -6.35 7.33 25.36
CA MET A 113 -7.21 7.95 24.35
C MET A 113 -6.51 8.04 22.99
N ARG A 114 -5.24 8.48 22.99
CA ARG A 114 -4.40 8.51 21.80
C ARG A 114 -4.25 7.13 21.18
N GLN A 115 -3.92 6.12 21.98
CA GLN A 115 -3.78 4.74 21.50
C GLN A 115 -5.09 4.22 20.89
N ARG A 116 -6.25 4.48 21.51
CA ARG A 116 -7.56 4.08 20.93
C ARG A 116 -7.91 4.82 19.64
N GLN A 117 -7.41 6.04 19.45
CA GLN A 117 -7.58 6.75 18.18
C GLN A 117 -6.67 6.16 17.10
N GLU A 118 -5.41 5.92 17.42
CA GLU A 118 -4.45 5.25 16.53
C GLU A 118 -4.96 3.85 16.10
N GLU A 119 -5.51 3.07 17.03
CA GLU A 119 -6.09 1.74 16.76
C GLU A 119 -7.33 1.83 15.84
N ARG A 120 -8.24 2.79 16.07
CA ARG A 120 -9.44 2.97 15.21
C ARG A 120 -9.07 3.38 13.79
N VAL A 121 -8.10 4.29 13.65
CA VAL A 121 -7.58 4.70 12.35
C VAL A 121 -6.97 3.48 11.64
N ALA A 122 -6.14 2.69 12.34
CA ALA A 122 -5.56 1.47 11.77
C ALA A 122 -6.61 0.42 11.37
N GLU A 123 -7.70 0.27 12.14
CA GLU A 123 -8.79 -0.64 11.81
C GLU A 123 -9.56 -0.21 10.55
N LEU A 124 -9.86 1.09 10.41
CA LEU A 124 -10.48 1.63 9.18
C LEU A 124 -9.60 1.38 7.96
N TRP A 125 -8.28 1.55 8.08
CA TRP A 125 -7.36 1.29 6.98
C TRP A 125 -7.29 -0.19 6.59
N LYS A 126 -7.29 -1.09 7.58
CA LYS A 126 -7.32 -2.53 7.32
C LYS A 126 -8.56 -2.93 6.50
N LEU A 127 -9.72 -2.35 6.80
CA LEU A 127 -10.95 -2.60 6.04
C LEU A 127 -10.85 -2.07 4.60
N ALA A 128 -10.24 -0.90 4.44
CA ALA A 128 -10.10 -0.27 3.14
C ALA A 128 -9.09 -1.01 2.23
N THR A 129 -7.99 -1.55 2.78
CA THR A 129 -7.10 -2.48 2.04
C THR A 129 -7.84 -3.74 1.59
N VAL A 130 -8.68 -4.32 2.45
CA VAL A 130 -9.51 -5.48 2.09
C VAL A 130 -10.50 -5.12 0.96
N ALA A 131 -11.10 -3.93 1.01
CA ALA A 131 -12.00 -3.46 -0.04
C ALA A 131 -11.27 -3.28 -1.39
N GLN A 132 -10.07 -2.71 -1.39
CA GLN A 132 -9.26 -2.57 -2.60
C GLN A 132 -8.87 -3.94 -3.18
N GLN A 133 -8.43 -4.88 -2.33
CA GLN A 133 -8.13 -6.25 -2.76
C GLN A 133 -9.37 -7.00 -3.26
N ALA A 134 -10.56 -6.66 -2.79
CA ALA A 134 -11.80 -7.22 -3.32
C ALA A 134 -12.15 -6.69 -4.72
N VAL A 135 -11.64 -5.51 -5.08
CA VAL A 135 -11.86 -4.87 -6.39
C VAL A 135 -10.89 -5.43 -7.43
N LEU A 136 -9.61 -5.59 -7.07
CA LEU A 136 -8.57 -6.19 -7.90
C LEU A 136 -8.69 -7.71 -7.92
N ARG A 137 -9.06 -8.27 -9.07
CA ARG A 137 -9.10 -9.73 -9.23
C ARG A 137 -7.70 -10.26 -9.49
N PRO A 138 -7.26 -11.34 -8.81
CA PRO A 138 -6.04 -12.04 -9.19
C PRO A 138 -6.11 -12.46 -10.66
N LEU A 139 -5.08 -12.10 -11.44
CA LEU A 139 -4.97 -12.59 -12.80
C LEU A 139 -4.64 -14.07 -12.77
N GLY A 140 -5.37 -14.88 -13.54
CA GLY A 140 -5.01 -16.27 -13.76
C GLY A 140 -3.66 -16.38 -14.49
N PRO A 141 -2.95 -17.52 -14.38
CA PRO A 141 -1.65 -17.72 -15.05
C PRO A 141 -1.77 -17.67 -16.58
N GLN A 142 -3.00 -17.79 -17.11
CA GLN A 142 -3.30 -17.72 -18.52
C GLN A 142 -4.66 -17.04 -18.74
N VAL A 143 -4.72 -16.13 -19.72
CA VAL A 143 -5.94 -15.47 -20.19
C VAL A 143 -5.96 -15.59 -21.71
N GLY A 144 -6.89 -16.36 -22.27
CA GLY A 144 -6.89 -16.70 -23.69
C GLY A 144 -5.56 -17.29 -24.14
N ALA A 145 -4.92 -16.66 -25.13
CA ALA A 145 -3.64 -17.08 -25.70
C ALA A 145 -2.40 -16.53 -24.97
N LEU A 146 -2.58 -15.71 -23.92
CA LEU A 146 -1.50 -15.06 -23.19
C LEU A 146 -1.22 -15.76 -21.87
N ALA A 147 0.05 -16.03 -21.58
CA ALA A 147 0.46 -16.26 -20.19
C ALA A 147 0.50 -14.90 -19.49
N VAL A 148 -0.10 -14.79 -18.31
CA VAL A 148 -0.28 -13.50 -17.61
C VAL A 148 0.09 -13.65 -16.15
N ALA A 149 0.78 -12.64 -15.62
CA ALA A 149 0.97 -12.47 -14.19
C ALA A 149 0.69 -11.02 -13.80
N GLY A 150 0.06 -10.82 -12.64
CA GLY A 150 -0.14 -9.52 -12.02
C GLY A 150 0.53 -9.46 -10.65
N ARG A 151 1.09 -8.30 -10.31
CA ARG A 151 1.60 -7.99 -8.98
C ARG A 151 1.16 -6.59 -8.56
N TYR A 152 0.83 -6.47 -7.29
CA TYR A 152 0.53 -5.21 -6.64
C TYR A 152 1.48 -5.07 -5.45
N ILE A 153 2.28 -4.01 -5.44
CA ILE A 153 3.25 -3.71 -4.39
C ILE A 153 2.75 -2.46 -3.69
N SER A 154 2.45 -2.56 -2.40
CA SER A 154 1.97 -1.42 -1.62
C SER A 154 3.12 -0.62 -1.00
N ALA A 155 3.00 0.70 -1.04
CA ALA A 155 3.94 1.67 -0.49
C ALA A 155 4.09 1.63 1.04
N SER A 156 3.27 0.81 1.71
CA SER A 156 3.08 0.67 3.16
C SER A 156 4.10 1.36 4.09
N THR A 157 3.90 2.67 4.30
CA THR A 157 4.45 3.39 5.46
C THR A 157 3.49 4.42 6.04
N SER A 158 2.51 4.89 5.26
CA SER A 158 1.71 6.07 5.62
C SER A 158 0.24 5.91 5.27
N ALA A 159 -0.46 4.89 5.80
CA ALA A 159 -1.93 4.85 5.82
C ALA A 159 -2.70 5.06 4.49
N ASP A 160 -2.03 5.19 3.35
CA ASP A 160 -2.64 5.56 2.09
C ASP A 160 -2.87 4.32 1.24
N ILE A 161 -4.04 4.28 0.60
CA ILE A 161 -4.45 3.19 -0.28
C ILE A 161 -4.41 3.73 -1.70
N GLY A 162 -3.72 3.02 -2.60
CA GLY A 162 -3.49 3.46 -3.97
C GLY A 162 -4.72 3.42 -4.87
N GLY A 163 -4.62 4.24 -5.92
CA GLY A 163 -5.56 4.30 -7.04
C GLY A 163 -5.32 3.26 -8.13
N ASP A 164 -4.18 2.57 -8.06
CA ASP A 164 -3.73 1.57 -9.02
C ASP A 164 -4.76 0.48 -9.31
N LEU A 165 -5.01 0.24 -10.60
CA LEU A 165 -5.96 -0.73 -11.10
C LEU A 165 -5.39 -1.54 -12.26
N TYR A 166 -5.79 -2.80 -12.34
CA TYR A 166 -5.56 -3.62 -13.53
C TYR A 166 -6.60 -4.73 -13.66
N GLU A 167 -6.86 -5.18 -14.88
CA GLU A 167 -7.65 -6.37 -15.16
C GLU A 167 -7.36 -6.93 -16.55
N ALA A 168 -7.42 -8.26 -16.69
CA ALA A 168 -7.30 -8.96 -17.97
C ALA A 168 -8.54 -9.84 -18.22
N LEU A 169 -9.11 -9.74 -19.42
CA LEU A 169 -10.34 -10.42 -19.82
C LEU A 169 -10.14 -11.10 -21.17
N ASP A 170 -10.60 -12.35 -21.29
CA ASP A 170 -10.72 -13.05 -22.57
C ASP A 170 -12.09 -12.72 -23.19
N THR A 171 -12.08 -11.99 -24.30
CA THR A 171 -13.29 -11.41 -24.91
C THR A 171 -13.47 -11.92 -26.35
N PRO A 172 -14.66 -11.78 -26.96
CA PRO A 172 -14.87 -12.13 -28.37
C PRO A 172 -13.96 -11.38 -29.35
N TYR A 173 -13.30 -10.30 -28.91
CA TYR A 173 -12.42 -9.46 -29.70
C TYR A 173 -10.93 -9.76 -29.46
N GLY A 174 -10.61 -10.75 -28.62
CA GLY A 174 -9.26 -11.07 -28.19
C GLY A 174 -9.06 -10.85 -26.69
N VAL A 175 -7.83 -11.03 -26.23
CA VAL A 175 -7.47 -10.80 -24.84
C VAL A 175 -7.30 -9.31 -24.62
N ARG A 176 -8.06 -8.73 -23.69
CA ARG A 176 -8.02 -7.31 -23.38
C ARG A 176 -7.53 -7.06 -21.97
N ILE A 177 -6.57 -6.17 -21.82
CA ILE A 177 -6.00 -5.77 -20.53
C ILE A 177 -6.20 -4.27 -20.34
N ILE A 178 -6.56 -3.87 -19.13
CA ILE A 178 -6.48 -2.49 -18.66
C ILE A 178 -5.48 -2.44 -17.51
N ILE A 179 -4.66 -1.40 -17.50
CA ILE A 179 -3.92 -0.93 -16.33
C ILE A 179 -4.15 0.57 -16.21
N GLY A 180 -4.15 1.09 -14.99
CA GLY A 180 -4.28 2.51 -14.76
C GLY A 180 -3.94 2.91 -13.35
N ASP A 181 -3.82 4.21 -13.15
CA ASP A 181 -3.71 4.82 -11.83
C ASP A 181 -4.71 5.97 -11.70
N VAL A 182 -5.38 6.02 -10.56
CA VAL A 182 -6.33 7.07 -10.20
C VAL A 182 -5.57 8.16 -9.47
N ARG A 183 -5.66 9.40 -9.97
CA ARG A 183 -5.12 10.56 -9.27
C ARG A 183 -5.74 10.68 -7.88
N GLY A 184 -4.89 10.76 -6.87
CA GLY A 184 -5.28 10.86 -5.46
C GLY A 184 -5.05 9.56 -4.70
N LYS A 185 -5.37 9.55 -3.41
CA LYS A 185 -5.17 8.39 -2.53
C LYS A 185 -6.38 8.17 -1.63
N GLY A 186 -6.47 6.99 -1.04
CA GLY A 186 -7.51 6.64 -0.07
C GLY A 186 -8.79 6.14 -0.72
N LEU A 187 -9.90 6.24 0.03
CA LEU A 187 -11.16 5.59 -0.32
C LEU A 187 -11.81 6.12 -1.61
N ASP A 188 -11.63 7.41 -1.92
CA ASP A 188 -12.17 8.00 -3.15
C ASP A 188 -11.46 7.44 -4.40
N ALA A 189 -10.14 7.23 -4.32
CA ALA A 189 -9.37 6.59 -5.37
C ALA A 189 -9.83 5.13 -5.59
N VAL A 190 -10.00 4.37 -4.51
CA VAL A 190 -10.54 2.99 -4.57
C VAL A 190 -11.94 2.96 -5.18
N ARG A 191 -12.80 3.91 -4.82
CA ARG A 191 -14.15 4.02 -5.38
C ARG A 191 -14.11 4.27 -6.89
N LEU A 192 -13.26 5.18 -7.35
CA LEU A 192 -13.14 5.48 -8.78
C LEU A 192 -12.52 4.30 -9.55
N ALA A 193 -11.48 3.65 -9.01
CA ALA A 193 -10.92 2.42 -9.58
C ALA A 193 -11.99 1.31 -9.73
N SER A 194 -12.87 1.18 -8.73
CA SER A 194 -13.99 0.23 -8.77
C SER A 194 -14.98 0.53 -9.89
N ILE A 195 -15.26 1.82 -10.15
CA ILE A 195 -16.14 2.25 -11.25
C ILE A 195 -15.50 1.97 -12.61
N VAL A 196 -14.20 2.26 -12.75
CA VAL A 196 -13.45 1.98 -13.99
C VAL A 196 -13.45 0.49 -14.27
N LEU A 197 -13.03 -0.34 -13.32
CA LEU A 197 -13.00 -1.80 -13.50
C LEU A 197 -14.39 -2.39 -13.68
N GLY A 198 -15.38 -1.94 -12.91
CA GLY A 198 -16.77 -2.35 -13.06
C GLY A 198 -17.33 -2.05 -14.46
N SER A 199 -17.04 -0.87 -14.99
CA SER A 199 -17.45 -0.47 -16.34
C SER A 199 -16.69 -1.26 -17.40
N TYR A 200 -15.38 -1.40 -17.24
CA TYR A 200 -14.49 -2.13 -18.15
C TYR A 200 -14.96 -3.58 -18.35
N ARG A 201 -15.30 -4.28 -17.27
CA ARG A 201 -15.85 -5.66 -17.29
C ARG A 201 -17.06 -5.82 -18.20
N HIS A 202 -17.84 -4.77 -18.37
CA HIS A 202 -19.01 -4.78 -19.24
C HIS A 202 -18.64 -4.37 -20.67
N VAL A 203 -18.03 -3.19 -20.84
CA VAL A 203 -17.80 -2.62 -22.17
C VAL A 203 -16.74 -3.37 -22.97
N ALA A 204 -15.83 -4.08 -22.31
CA ALA A 204 -14.83 -4.93 -22.95
C ALA A 204 -15.45 -6.12 -23.71
N TYR A 205 -16.64 -6.58 -23.34
CA TYR A 205 -17.36 -7.64 -24.08
C TYR A 205 -18.29 -7.07 -25.16
N GLU A 206 -18.77 -5.85 -25.01
CA GLU A 206 -19.76 -5.27 -25.93
C GLU A 206 -19.12 -4.54 -27.13
N ARG A 207 -18.02 -3.81 -26.90
CA ARG A 207 -17.44 -2.92 -27.91
C ARG A 207 -16.37 -3.61 -28.73
N ALA A 208 -16.52 -3.65 -30.05
CA ALA A 208 -15.50 -4.19 -30.94
C ALA A 208 -14.24 -3.32 -31.05
N ASP A 209 -14.37 -1.99 -30.97
CA ASP A 209 -13.25 -1.04 -31.07
C ASP A 209 -12.77 -0.63 -29.67
N LEU A 210 -11.47 -0.75 -29.42
CA LEU A 210 -10.83 -0.35 -28.16
C LEU A 210 -11.00 1.15 -27.86
N ARG A 211 -11.13 2.01 -28.88
CA ARG A 211 -11.44 3.44 -28.68
C ARG A 211 -12.85 3.67 -28.17
N ALA A 212 -13.80 2.82 -28.57
CA ALA A 212 -15.16 2.88 -28.05
C ALA A 212 -15.21 2.45 -26.57
N VAL A 213 -14.37 1.47 -26.18
CA VAL A 213 -14.15 1.12 -24.77
C VAL A 213 -13.66 2.34 -23.99
N VAL A 214 -12.60 3.01 -24.47
CA VAL A 214 -12.09 4.25 -23.83
C VAL A 214 -13.16 5.32 -23.70
N THR A 215 -13.97 5.54 -24.74
CA THR A 215 -15.05 6.54 -24.71
C THR A 215 -16.13 6.20 -23.67
N ASP A 216 -16.47 4.92 -23.50
CA ASP A 216 -17.43 4.50 -22.49
C ASP A 216 -16.84 4.60 -21.07
N LEU A 217 -15.56 4.27 -20.89
CA LEU A 217 -14.85 4.43 -19.61
C LEU A 217 -14.74 5.90 -19.21
N ASP A 218 -14.36 6.77 -20.15
CA ASP A 218 -14.31 8.22 -19.93
C ASP A 218 -15.67 8.77 -19.47
N ARG A 219 -16.76 8.34 -20.12
CA ARG A 219 -18.13 8.68 -19.69
C ARG A 219 -18.48 8.14 -18.31
N ALA A 220 -17.98 6.97 -17.92
CA ALA A 220 -18.21 6.43 -16.58
C ALA A 220 -17.47 7.25 -15.52
N VAL A 221 -16.22 7.61 -15.79
CA VAL A 221 -15.38 8.46 -14.93
C VAL A 221 -15.99 9.86 -14.79
N ALA A 222 -16.30 10.52 -15.90
CA ALA A 222 -16.84 11.89 -15.93
C ALA A 222 -18.20 12.07 -15.21
N ARG A 223 -18.96 10.99 -14.95
CA ARG A 223 -20.22 11.05 -14.18
C ARG A 223 -20.02 11.14 -12.68
N VAL A 224 -18.83 10.78 -12.19
CA VAL A 224 -18.59 10.56 -10.77
C VAL A 224 -17.52 11.49 -10.23
N VAL A 225 -16.62 11.92 -11.10
CA VAL A 225 -15.45 12.71 -10.77
C VAL A 225 -15.81 14.20 -10.64
N GLY A 226 -15.19 14.88 -9.66
CA GLY A 226 -15.19 16.35 -9.60
C GLY A 226 -14.25 16.95 -10.67
N ASP A 227 -14.15 18.26 -10.76
CA ASP A 227 -13.42 18.93 -11.85
C ASP A 227 -11.90 18.61 -11.93
N GLU A 228 -11.32 17.95 -10.91
CA GLU A 228 -9.87 17.71 -10.80
C GLU A 228 -9.42 16.24 -10.70
N ASP A 229 -10.31 15.26 -10.58
CA ASP A 229 -9.87 13.85 -10.54
C ASP A 229 -9.78 13.28 -11.96
N PHE A 230 -8.90 12.28 -12.13
CA PHE A 230 -8.73 11.61 -13.41
C PHE A 230 -8.09 10.25 -13.21
N VAL A 231 -8.13 9.45 -14.26
CA VAL A 231 -7.51 8.13 -14.28
C VAL A 231 -6.60 8.03 -15.48
N THR A 232 -5.30 7.89 -15.24
CA THR A 232 -4.38 7.49 -16.30
C THR A 232 -4.64 6.03 -16.63
N ALA A 233 -4.70 5.66 -17.90
CA ALA A 233 -4.95 4.28 -18.27
C ALA A 233 -4.28 3.86 -19.57
N ALA A 234 -3.78 2.64 -19.63
CA ALA A 234 -3.39 1.95 -20.85
C ALA A 234 -4.31 0.74 -21.07
N LEU A 235 -4.93 0.70 -22.25
CA LEU A 235 -5.71 -0.45 -22.70
C LEU A 235 -4.92 -1.18 -23.77
N VAL A 236 -4.91 -2.50 -23.68
CA VAL A 236 -4.20 -3.40 -24.58
C VAL A 236 -5.18 -4.46 -25.08
N GLU A 237 -5.19 -4.71 -26.38
CA GLU A 237 -5.91 -5.81 -27.02
C GLU A 237 -4.93 -6.67 -27.80
N GLU A 238 -4.84 -7.95 -27.48
CA GLU A 238 -4.14 -8.95 -28.28
C GLU A 238 -5.15 -9.79 -29.07
N ARG A 239 -4.96 -9.82 -30.39
CA ARG A 239 -5.76 -10.62 -31.30
C ARG A 239 -4.90 -11.27 -32.38
N GLY A 240 -4.64 -12.57 -32.23
CA GLY A 240 -3.95 -13.37 -33.25
C GLY A 240 -2.53 -12.86 -33.55
N GLY A 241 -1.81 -12.45 -32.51
CA GLY A 241 -0.48 -11.86 -32.56
C GLY A 241 -0.47 -10.38 -32.94
N THR A 242 -1.63 -9.74 -33.13
CA THR A 242 -1.71 -8.28 -33.33
C THR A 242 -2.00 -7.64 -31.98
N LEU A 243 -1.08 -6.82 -31.50
CA LEU A 243 -1.22 -6.03 -30.28
C LEU A 243 -1.71 -4.63 -30.64
N THR A 244 -2.83 -4.20 -30.07
CA THR A 244 -3.35 -2.83 -30.19
C THR A 244 -3.32 -2.18 -28.83
N ILE A 245 -2.73 -0.98 -28.73
CA ILE A 245 -2.57 -0.24 -27.48
C ILE A 245 -3.24 1.12 -27.63
N VAL A 246 -4.08 1.48 -26.67
CA VAL A 246 -4.64 2.82 -26.53
C VAL A 246 -4.21 3.36 -25.17
N ASN A 247 -3.39 4.41 -25.17
CA ASN A 247 -2.84 5.02 -23.97
C ASN A 247 -3.52 6.38 -23.72
N CYS A 248 -4.06 6.56 -22.51
CA CYS A 248 -4.74 7.75 -22.01
C CYS A 248 -3.91 8.34 -20.86
N GLY A 249 -2.76 8.95 -21.18
CA GLY A 249 -1.89 9.63 -20.22
C GLY A 249 -1.13 8.72 -19.25
N HIS A 250 -0.99 7.43 -19.55
CA HIS A 250 -0.34 6.43 -18.70
C HIS A 250 1.11 6.15 -19.15
N PRO A 251 2.00 5.62 -18.29
CA PRO A 251 3.32 5.17 -18.71
C PRO A 251 3.28 4.22 -19.91
N ALA A 252 4.23 4.37 -20.83
CA ALA A 252 4.29 3.57 -22.05
C ALA A 252 4.71 2.12 -21.74
N PRO A 253 3.99 1.10 -22.25
CA PRO A 253 4.34 -0.31 -22.05
C PRO A 253 5.77 -0.63 -22.56
N LEU A 254 6.44 -1.58 -21.91
CA LEU A 254 7.73 -2.10 -22.37
C LEU A 254 7.55 -3.45 -23.07
N LEU A 255 7.94 -3.54 -24.34
CA LEU A 255 8.01 -4.78 -25.10
C LEU A 255 9.42 -5.37 -24.99
N LEU A 256 9.52 -6.61 -24.53
CA LEU A 256 10.74 -7.38 -24.46
C LEU A 256 10.77 -8.35 -25.63
N ARG A 257 11.76 -8.20 -26.50
CA ARG A 257 11.94 -9.02 -27.71
C ARG A 257 13.41 -9.36 -27.91
N ARG A 258 13.73 -10.66 -27.96
CA ARG A 258 15.05 -11.17 -28.40
C ARG A 258 16.28 -10.44 -27.80
N GLY A 259 16.30 -10.19 -26.50
CA GLY A 259 17.42 -9.47 -25.87
C GLY A 259 17.22 -7.97 -25.71
N THR A 260 16.18 -7.41 -26.32
CA THR A 260 15.95 -5.96 -26.42
C THR A 260 14.70 -5.54 -25.68
N VAL A 261 14.71 -4.31 -25.18
CA VAL A 261 13.58 -3.64 -24.54
C VAL A 261 13.16 -2.48 -25.42
N ILE A 262 11.90 -2.43 -25.80
CA ILE A 262 11.32 -1.44 -26.72
C ILE A 262 10.18 -0.74 -25.98
N THR A 263 10.31 0.56 -25.74
CA THR A 263 9.21 1.36 -25.19
C THR A 263 8.16 1.62 -26.27
N LEU A 264 6.92 1.21 -26.02
CA LEU A 264 5.81 1.33 -26.97
C LEU A 264 5.09 2.68 -26.79
N GLU A 265 5.80 3.77 -27.07
CA GLU A 265 5.27 5.14 -26.99
C GLU A 265 4.00 5.31 -27.85
N PRO A 266 2.95 5.99 -27.36
CA PRO A 266 1.77 6.24 -28.16
C PRO A 266 2.11 7.15 -29.37
N PRO A 267 1.38 7.04 -30.50
CA PRO A 267 1.65 7.86 -31.69
C PRO A 267 1.45 9.36 -31.43
N SER A 268 0.63 9.70 -30.45
CA SER A 268 0.43 11.06 -29.95
C SER A 268 -0.02 10.99 -28.49
N PRO A 269 0.39 11.95 -27.63
CA PRO A 269 -0.14 12.06 -26.28
C PRO A 269 -1.66 12.20 -26.29
N ALA A 270 -2.31 11.62 -25.28
CA ALA A 270 -3.75 11.79 -25.04
C ALA A 270 -3.98 12.13 -23.57
N PRO A 271 -5.01 12.93 -23.24
CA PRO A 271 -5.43 13.16 -21.86
C PRO A 271 -5.75 11.86 -21.11
N PRO A 272 -5.80 11.89 -19.77
CA PRO A 272 -6.34 10.79 -18.99
C PRO A 272 -7.88 10.70 -19.11
N LEU A 273 -8.44 9.58 -18.64
CA LEU A 273 -9.89 9.41 -18.51
C LEU A 273 -10.45 10.46 -17.54
N GLY A 274 -11.60 11.04 -17.87
CA GLY A 274 -12.18 12.20 -17.20
C GLY A 274 -12.00 13.49 -17.99
N PHE A 275 -11.08 13.51 -18.97
CA PHE A 275 -10.79 14.67 -19.81
C PHE A 275 -11.01 14.41 -21.30
N MET A 276 -11.98 13.56 -21.66
CA MET A 276 -12.40 13.31 -23.05
C MET A 276 -11.22 12.92 -23.96
N PRO A 277 -10.49 11.83 -23.65
CA PRO A 277 -9.28 11.49 -24.36
C PRO A 277 -9.54 11.09 -25.80
N VAL A 278 -8.78 11.69 -26.73
CA VAL A 278 -8.76 11.31 -28.15
C VAL A 278 -7.44 10.57 -28.43
N ALA A 279 -7.36 9.33 -27.96
CA ALA A 279 -6.17 8.51 -28.06
C ALA A 279 -6.06 7.79 -29.42
N ARG A 280 -4.90 7.91 -30.07
CA ARG A 280 -4.58 7.17 -31.30
C ARG A 280 -4.03 5.79 -30.95
N PRO A 281 -4.59 4.70 -31.50
CA PRO A 281 -4.07 3.37 -31.25
C PRO A 281 -2.66 3.20 -31.83
N ARG A 282 -1.77 2.56 -31.06
CA ARG A 282 -0.54 1.95 -31.57
C ARG A 282 -0.82 0.50 -31.91
N VAL A 283 -0.31 0.01 -33.02
CA VAL A 283 -0.43 -1.40 -33.42
C VAL A 283 0.95 -2.00 -33.57
N GLU A 284 1.17 -3.15 -32.96
CA GLU A 284 2.41 -3.92 -33.03
C GLU A 284 2.13 -5.38 -33.40
N ARG A 285 3.05 -6.02 -34.10
CA ARG A 285 3.00 -7.45 -34.38
C ARG A 285 3.84 -8.17 -33.33
N LEU A 286 3.23 -9.08 -32.59
CA LEU A 286 3.91 -9.93 -31.62
C LEU A 286 4.53 -11.16 -32.30
N GLU A 287 5.67 -11.56 -31.77
CA GLU A 287 6.36 -12.80 -32.09
C GLU A 287 6.24 -13.75 -30.88
N PRO A 288 6.20 -15.08 -31.10
CA PRO A 288 6.23 -16.03 -29.99
C PRO A 288 7.44 -15.78 -29.07
N GLY A 289 7.18 -15.72 -27.77
CA GLY A 289 8.17 -15.39 -26.73
C GLY A 289 8.32 -13.90 -26.43
N ASP A 290 7.64 -13.02 -27.17
CA ASP A 290 7.57 -11.60 -26.79
C ASP A 290 6.85 -11.45 -25.45
N ARG A 291 7.41 -10.59 -24.59
CA ARG A 291 6.77 -10.20 -23.33
C ARG A 291 6.42 -8.73 -23.32
N LEU A 292 5.29 -8.36 -22.74
CA LEU A 292 4.89 -6.98 -22.55
C LEU A 292 4.73 -6.70 -21.05
N LEU A 293 5.46 -5.71 -20.55
CA LEU A 293 5.28 -5.17 -19.22
C LEU A 293 4.39 -3.93 -19.28
N LEU A 294 3.31 -3.98 -18.52
CA LEU A 294 2.45 -2.86 -18.16
C LEU A 294 2.71 -2.51 -16.70
N PHE A 295 2.83 -1.22 -16.39
CA PHE A 295 3.16 -0.75 -15.04
C PHE A 295 2.57 0.63 -14.79
N THR A 296 2.24 0.92 -13.53
CA THR A 296 1.86 2.26 -13.07
C THR A 296 3.10 3.12 -12.80
N ASP A 297 2.90 4.42 -12.68
CA ASP A 297 3.97 5.41 -12.53
C ASP A 297 4.79 5.23 -11.25
N GLY A 298 4.23 4.61 -10.20
CA GLY A 298 5.00 4.26 -9.00
C GLY A 298 6.28 3.46 -9.30
N LEU A 299 6.33 2.64 -10.36
CA LEU A 299 7.58 2.00 -10.80
C LEU A 299 8.60 3.00 -11.37
N GLY A 300 8.13 4.00 -12.11
CA GLY A 300 8.96 5.07 -12.67
C GLY A 300 9.40 6.10 -11.63
N GLU A 301 8.62 6.29 -10.57
CA GLU A 301 8.92 7.20 -9.47
C GLU A 301 9.79 6.58 -8.37
N ALA A 302 9.81 5.24 -8.29
CA ALA A 302 10.64 4.51 -7.33
C ALA A 302 12.11 4.92 -7.43
N ARG A 303 12.68 5.41 -6.33
CA ARG A 303 14.02 6.00 -6.30
C ARG A 303 14.75 5.79 -4.99
N ARG A 304 16.07 5.84 -5.05
CA ARG A 304 16.97 5.81 -3.88
C ARG A 304 17.89 7.01 -3.96
N ASP A 305 17.93 7.83 -2.91
CA ASP A 305 18.79 9.03 -2.85
C ASP A 305 18.62 9.97 -4.08
N GLY A 306 17.39 10.04 -4.61
CA GLY A 306 17.06 10.83 -5.80
C GLY A 306 17.31 10.15 -7.15
N GLU A 307 17.91 8.95 -7.17
CA GLU A 307 18.15 8.16 -8.38
C GLU A 307 16.98 7.20 -8.66
N PHE A 308 16.32 7.36 -9.81
CA PHE A 308 15.22 6.50 -10.24
C PHE A 308 15.66 5.06 -10.50
N PHE A 309 14.77 4.10 -10.26
CA PHE A 309 15.00 2.71 -10.62
C PHE A 309 15.17 2.60 -12.15
N PRO A 310 16.29 2.07 -12.65
CA PRO A 310 16.57 2.03 -14.09
C PRO A 310 15.80 0.87 -14.75
N THR A 311 14.47 1.01 -14.85
CA THR A 311 13.55 -0.04 -15.30
C THR A 311 13.94 -0.56 -16.68
N THR A 312 14.11 0.31 -17.66
CA THR A 312 14.40 -0.07 -19.06
C THR A 312 15.72 -0.84 -19.18
N ASP A 313 16.77 -0.42 -18.47
CA ASP A 313 18.09 -1.05 -18.51
C ASP A 313 18.11 -2.43 -17.85
N ARG A 314 17.22 -2.64 -16.87
CA ARG A 314 17.14 -3.89 -16.11
C ARG A 314 16.06 -4.83 -16.60
N ALA A 315 15.07 -4.33 -17.35
CA ALA A 315 13.85 -5.05 -17.72
C ALA A 315 14.16 -6.39 -18.39
N TRP A 316 15.03 -6.44 -19.40
CA TRP A 316 15.37 -7.71 -20.07
C TRP A 316 15.92 -8.76 -19.10
N ARG A 317 16.87 -8.37 -18.25
CA ARG A 317 17.50 -9.29 -17.29
C ARG A 317 16.52 -9.77 -16.22
N LEU A 318 15.62 -8.91 -15.78
CA LEU A 318 14.66 -9.23 -14.70
C LEU A 318 13.45 -10.00 -15.22
N LEU A 319 12.96 -9.66 -16.41
CA LEU A 319 11.67 -10.12 -16.94
C LEU A 319 11.80 -11.06 -18.14
N GLY A 320 13.00 -11.28 -18.69
CA GLY A 320 13.23 -12.10 -19.89
C GLY A 320 13.52 -13.58 -19.61
N HIS A 321 13.36 -14.06 -18.37
CA HIS A 321 13.66 -15.44 -17.96
C HIS A 321 12.45 -16.13 -17.32
N GLY A 322 12.51 -17.46 -17.18
CA GLY A 322 11.54 -18.24 -16.41
C GLY A 322 10.11 -18.09 -16.93
N THR A 323 9.12 -18.15 -16.04
CA THR A 323 7.72 -17.80 -16.34
C THR A 323 7.49 -16.29 -16.18
N VAL A 324 6.34 -15.79 -16.64
CA VAL A 324 5.92 -14.40 -16.36
C VAL A 324 5.83 -14.10 -14.85
N GLY A 325 5.49 -15.10 -14.03
CA GLY A 325 5.47 -14.97 -12.57
C GLY A 325 6.87 -14.81 -11.98
N ASP A 326 7.85 -15.60 -12.46
CA ASP A 326 9.25 -15.52 -12.02
C ASP A 326 9.88 -14.18 -12.39
N GLY A 327 9.55 -13.67 -13.58
CA GLY A 327 9.99 -12.35 -14.04
C GLY A 327 9.49 -11.24 -13.13
N LEU A 328 8.19 -11.21 -12.82
CA LEU A 328 7.63 -10.21 -11.91
C LEU A 328 8.20 -10.32 -10.48
N ALA A 329 8.39 -11.54 -9.96
CA ALA A 329 9.02 -11.74 -8.65
C ALA A 329 10.46 -11.23 -8.61
N SER A 330 11.20 -11.39 -9.71
CA SER A 330 12.57 -10.87 -9.85
C SER A 330 12.57 -9.33 -9.88
N LEU A 331 11.62 -8.72 -10.60
CA LEU A 331 11.47 -7.27 -10.64
C LEU A 331 11.09 -6.70 -9.28
N GLU A 332 10.09 -7.30 -8.61
CA GLU A 332 9.66 -6.93 -7.26
C GLU A 332 10.83 -6.98 -6.26
N THR A 333 11.57 -8.08 -6.24
CA THR A 333 12.75 -8.23 -5.36
C THR A 333 13.79 -7.15 -5.63
N ALA A 334 14.15 -6.94 -6.91
CA ALA A 334 15.15 -5.94 -7.28
C ALA A 334 14.70 -4.51 -6.96
N LEU A 335 13.40 -4.24 -7.01
CA LEU A 335 12.80 -2.95 -6.70
C LEU A 335 12.80 -2.68 -5.19
N VAL A 336 12.32 -3.63 -4.40
CA VAL A 336 12.30 -3.54 -2.92
C VAL A 336 13.72 -3.36 -2.37
N ASP A 337 14.69 -4.10 -2.92
CA ASP A 337 16.10 -3.97 -2.58
C ASP A 337 16.66 -2.58 -2.95
N TRP A 338 16.26 -2.03 -4.10
CA TRP A 338 16.70 -0.71 -4.55
C TRP A 338 16.21 0.40 -3.62
N VAL A 339 14.92 0.40 -3.30
CA VAL A 339 14.27 1.42 -2.47
C VAL A 339 14.43 1.19 -0.96
N GLN A 340 15.16 0.15 -0.56
CA GLN A 340 15.37 -0.23 0.84
C GLN A 340 14.06 -0.39 1.64
N GLY A 341 13.01 -0.87 0.96
CA GLY A 341 11.67 -1.05 1.53
C GLY A 341 10.91 0.25 1.82
N GLN A 342 11.30 1.40 1.24
CA GLN A 342 10.56 2.66 1.31
C GLN A 342 10.03 3.03 -0.07
N LEU A 343 8.73 2.88 -0.28
CA LEU A 343 8.05 3.26 -1.52
C LEU A 343 7.22 4.51 -1.27
N ASP A 344 7.28 5.46 -2.21
CA ASP A 344 6.52 6.71 -2.15
C ASP A 344 5.09 6.53 -2.72
N ASP A 345 4.92 5.58 -3.64
CA ASP A 345 3.62 5.23 -4.22
C ASP A 345 3.43 3.73 -4.44
N ASP A 346 2.16 3.35 -4.62
CA ASP A 346 1.76 2.00 -4.95
C ASP A 346 2.18 1.65 -6.38
N ILE A 347 2.36 0.35 -6.63
CA ILE A 347 2.86 -0.15 -7.92
C ILE A 347 2.05 -1.36 -8.35
N ALA A 348 1.30 -1.21 -9.44
CA ALA A 348 0.71 -2.29 -10.20
C ALA A 348 1.62 -2.68 -11.37
N LEU A 349 1.82 -3.98 -11.51
CA LEU A 349 2.60 -4.59 -12.59
C LEU A 349 1.76 -5.68 -13.24
N VAL A 350 1.70 -5.68 -14.57
CA VAL A 350 1.15 -6.79 -15.36
C VAL A 350 2.18 -7.19 -16.41
N LEU A 351 2.61 -8.45 -16.36
CA LEU A 351 3.50 -9.04 -17.36
C LEU A 351 2.72 -10.09 -18.14
N LEU A 352 2.77 -9.98 -19.47
CA LEU A 352 2.18 -10.95 -20.37
C LEU A 352 3.23 -11.51 -21.34
N GLU A 353 3.05 -12.76 -21.75
CA GLU A 353 3.88 -13.42 -22.75
C GLU A 353 2.99 -14.00 -23.86
N TYR A 354 3.36 -13.71 -25.11
CA TYR A 354 2.69 -14.26 -26.28
C TYR A 354 3.32 -15.58 -26.69
N ALA A 355 2.57 -16.68 -26.53
CA ALA A 355 3.08 -18.02 -26.84
C ALA A 355 2.90 -18.42 -28.32
N GLY A 356 2.29 -17.57 -29.16
CA GLY A 356 2.05 -17.81 -30.58
C GLY A 356 0.63 -18.28 -30.91
N PRO A 357 0.27 -18.33 -32.21
CA PRO A 357 -1.06 -18.74 -32.65
C PRO A 357 -1.24 -20.25 -32.41
N GLY A 358 -2.00 -20.61 -31.37
CA GLY A 358 -2.36 -22.00 -31.04
C GLY A 358 -1.87 -22.53 -29.70
N ALA A 359 -1.17 -21.72 -28.89
CA ALA A 359 -0.68 -22.13 -27.57
C ALA A 359 -1.74 -21.97 -26.44
N GLY A 360 -3.00 -22.30 -26.73
CA GLY A 360 -3.98 -22.55 -25.67
C GLY A 360 -3.62 -23.85 -24.94
N PRO A 361 -3.88 -23.98 -23.64
CA PRO A 361 -3.66 -25.24 -22.95
C PRO A 361 -4.63 -26.26 -23.53
N ALA A 362 -4.16 -27.48 -23.81
CA ALA A 362 -5.04 -28.62 -23.86
C ALA A 362 -5.66 -28.75 -22.46
N VAL A 363 -6.83 -28.18 -22.25
CA VAL A 363 -7.66 -28.47 -21.08
C VAL A 363 -7.84 -29.99 -21.11
N PRO A 364 -7.40 -30.75 -20.10
CA PRO A 364 -7.78 -32.15 -20.02
C PRO A 364 -9.30 -32.14 -19.91
N MET A 365 -9.98 -32.68 -20.93
CA MET A 365 -11.43 -32.92 -20.89
C MET A 365 -11.73 -33.60 -19.56
N PRO A 366 -12.64 -33.06 -18.73
CA PRO A 366 -13.08 -33.76 -17.54
C PRO A 366 -13.52 -35.17 -17.91
N SER A 367 -13.10 -36.17 -17.15
CA SER A 367 -13.33 -37.59 -17.44
C SER A 367 -14.82 -38.01 -17.57
N TRP A 368 -15.76 -37.10 -17.30
CA TRP A 368 -17.20 -37.30 -17.47
C TRP A 368 -17.75 -36.88 -18.85
N GLU A 369 -16.96 -36.21 -19.71
CA GLU A 369 -17.30 -35.93 -21.12
C GLU A 369 -16.87 -37.06 -22.09
N VAL A 370 -16.07 -38.01 -21.63
CA VAL A 370 -15.87 -39.28 -22.34
C VAL A 370 -17.08 -40.15 -22.02
N GLY A 371 -18.13 -39.97 -22.82
CA GLY A 371 -19.37 -40.71 -22.70
C GLY A 371 -19.13 -42.22 -22.57
N ALA A 372 -19.94 -42.83 -21.72
CA ALA A 372 -20.22 -44.26 -21.74
C ALA A 372 -20.70 -44.66 -23.15
N ALA A 373 -19.73 -44.93 -24.02
CA ALA A 373 -19.90 -45.62 -25.29
C ALA A 373 -19.13 -46.92 -25.18
N GLY A 374 -19.80 -47.91 -24.60
CA GLY A 374 -19.33 -49.27 -24.41
C GLY A 374 -20.50 -50.12 -23.96
N SER A 375 -21.17 -50.71 -24.96
CA SER A 375 -22.11 -51.82 -24.87
C SER A 375 -21.70 -52.92 -23.90
#